data_AF-A0A0E3LW86-F1
#
_entry.id   AF-A0A0E3LW86-F1
#
_cell.length_a   1.000
_cell.length_b   1.000
_cell.length_c   1.000
_cell.angle_alpha   90.00
_cell.angle_beta   90.00
_cell.angle_gamma   90.00
#
_symmetry.space_group_name_H-M   'P 1'
#
loop_
_entity.id
_entity.type
_entity.pdbx_description
1 polymer ?
#
loop_
_entity_poly.entity_id
_entity_poly.type
_entity_poly.pdbx_seq_one_letter_code
_entity_poly.pdbx_strand_id
1 'polypeptide(L)' 'MVAVPVAGKEIADVIAKEADEIVVLETPASFRAVAQVYENWYDVSDEEVLDLLRERIREKEMKEHDFDLSEPGT' A
#
# COMPACT_ATOMS: atom_id res chain seq x y z
N MET A 1 0.27 8.13 9.78
CA MET A 1 -0.98 7.51 9.27
C MET A 1 -0.71 6.07 8.88
N VAL A 2 -1.58 5.14 9.28
CA VAL A 2 -1.59 3.72 8.90
C VAL A 2 -2.89 3.43 8.16
N ALA A 3 -2.82 2.73 7.03
CA ALA A 3 -4.00 2.32 6.29
C ALA A 3 -3.89 0.83 5.92
N VAL A 4 -4.90 0.05 6.27
CA VAL A 4 -4.96 -1.39 5.99
C VAL A 4 -6.35 -1.80 5.54
N PRO A 5 -6.47 -2.79 4.65
CA PRO A 5 -7.76 -3.30 4.21
C PRO A 5 -8.48 -4.06 5.33
N VAL A 6 -7.75 -4.76 6.19
CA VAL A 6 -8.34 -5.53 7.29
C VAL A 6 -7.46 -5.47 8.53
N ALA A 7 -8.09 -5.44 9.70
CA ALA A 7 -7.42 -5.67 10.98
C ALA A 7 -8.38 -6.35 11.97
N GLY A 8 -7.82 -7.09 12.92
CA GLY A 8 -8.57 -7.48 14.12
C GLY A 8 -8.73 -6.27 15.04
N LYS A 9 -9.87 -6.18 15.74
CA LYS A 9 -10.21 -5.04 16.60
C LYS A 9 -9.09 -4.69 17.60
N GLU A 10 -8.57 -5.69 18.29
CA GLU A 10 -7.51 -5.51 19.29
C GLU A 10 -6.23 -4.93 18.68
N ILE A 11 -5.87 -5.35 17.46
CA ILE A 11 -4.67 -4.84 16.77
C ILE A 11 -4.90 -3.41 16.28
N ALA A 12 -6.09 -3.10 15.75
CA ALA A 12 -6.44 -1.74 15.38
C ALA A 12 -6.34 -0.78 16.58
N ASP A 13 -6.84 -1.19 17.76
CA ASP A 13 -6.76 -0.42 19.00
C ASP A 13 -5.32 -0.23 19.50
N VAL A 14 -4.43 -1.20 19.27
CA VAL A 14 -3.00 -1.07 19.59
C VAL A 14 -2.33 -0.07 18.65
N ILE A 15 -2.53 -0.21 17.33
CA ILE A 15 -1.91 0.67 16.34
C ILE A 15 -2.42 2.11 16.48
N ALA A 16 -3.70 2.30 16.83
CA ALA A 16 -4.28 3.63 17.09
C ALA A 16 -3.59 4.41 18.22
N LYS A 17 -2.83 3.74 19.10
CA LYS A 17 -2.06 4.41 20.16
C LYS A 17 -0.69 4.91 19.70
N GLU A 18 -0.16 4.33 18.61
CA GLU A 18 1.19 4.58 18.12
C GLU A 18 1.20 5.48 16.86
N ALA A 19 0.10 5.50 16.11
CA ALA A 19 -0.04 6.29 14.89
C ALA A 19 -1.01 7.47 15.09
N ASP A 20 -0.72 8.61 14.45
CA ASP A 20 -1.60 9.78 14.50
C ASP A 20 -3.00 9.49 13.93
N GLU A 21 -3.09 8.60 12.93
CA GLU A 21 -4.32 8.23 12.26
C GLU A 21 -4.23 6.78 11.77
N ILE A 22 -5.32 6.03 11.93
CA ILE A 22 -5.50 4.71 11.37
C ILE A 22 -6.81 4.62 10.57
N VAL A 23 -6.73 4.02 9.38
CA VAL A 23 -7.90 3.69 8.55
C VAL A 23 -7.93 2.18 8.31
N VAL A 24 -9.01 1.53 8.76
CA VAL A 24 -9.26 0.10 8.54
C VAL A 24 -10.55 -0.05 7.73
N LEU A 25 -10.48 -0.68 6.55
CA LEU A 25 -11.67 -0.85 5.71
C LEU A 25 -12.63 -1.89 6.31
N GLU A 26 -12.11 -3.01 6.81
CA GLU A 26 -12.92 -4.07 7.43
C GLU A 26 -12.34 -4.55 8.77
N THR A 27 -13.20 -4.77 9.76
CA THR A 27 -12.84 -5.37 11.06
C THR A 27 -13.77 -6.56 11.35
N PRO A 28 -13.48 -7.75 10.78
CA PRO A 28 -14.37 -8.90 10.89
C PRO A 28 -14.50 -9.38 12.33
N ALA A 29 -15.73 -9.73 12.76
CA ALA A 29 -15.99 -10.22 14.12
C ALA A 29 -15.28 -11.56 14.42
N SER A 30 -15.08 -12.40 13.41
CA SER A 30 -14.41 -13.72 13.52
C SER A 30 -13.08 -13.73 12.76
N PHE A 31 -12.24 -12.70 12.94
CA PHE A 31 -10.99 -12.55 12.19
C PHE A 31 -9.92 -13.57 12.64
N ARG A 32 -9.59 -14.55 11.78
CA ARG A 32 -8.58 -15.59 12.04
C ARG A 32 -7.31 -15.49 11.20
N ALA A 33 -7.39 -14.98 9.97
CA ALA A 33 -6.26 -14.89 9.05
C ALA A 33 -6.45 -13.75 8.04
N VAL A 34 -5.36 -13.12 7.58
CA VAL A 34 -5.44 -12.05 6.57
C VAL A 34 -6.03 -12.58 5.26
N ALA A 35 -5.64 -13.78 4.83
CA ALA A 35 -6.12 -14.40 3.59
C ALA A 35 -7.65 -14.58 3.51
N GLN A 36 -8.35 -14.66 4.65
CA GLN A 36 -9.79 -14.95 4.66
C GLN A 36 -10.64 -13.85 4.02
N VAL A 37 -10.12 -12.61 3.91
CA VAL A 37 -10.86 -11.47 3.35
C VAL A 37 -10.53 -11.21 1.87
N TYR A 38 -9.65 -12.01 1.28
CA TYR A 38 -9.29 -11.89 -0.13
C TYR A 38 -9.90 -13.06 -0.91
N GLU A 39 -10.70 -12.75 -1.92
CA GLU A 39 -11.20 -13.77 -2.87
C GLU A 39 -10.05 -14.44 -3.61
N ASN A 40 -9.04 -13.65 -3.99
CA ASN A 40 -7.82 -14.11 -4.65
C ASN A 40 -6.62 -13.85 -3.75
N TRP A 41 -6.21 -14.88 -3.00
CA TRP A 41 -5.00 -14.85 -2.18
C TRP A 41 -3.89 -15.67 -2.83
N TYR A 42 -2.72 -15.08 -3.01
CA TYR A 42 -1.53 -15.75 -3.50
C TYR A 42 -0.28 -15.15 -2.86
N ASP A 43 0.80 -15.92 -2.84
CA ASP A 43 2.10 -15.44 -2.37
C ASP A 43 2.73 -14.57 -3.45
N VAL A 44 3.04 -13.33 -3.11
CA VAL A 44 3.75 -12.39 -4.00
C VAL A 44 5.22 -12.78 -4.02
N SER A 45 5.78 -13.09 -5.19
CA SER A 45 7.18 -13.50 -5.31
C SER A 45 8.14 -12.32 -5.29
N ASP A 46 9.41 -12.58 -4.99
CA ASP A 46 10.45 -11.55 -5.03
C ASP A 46 10.57 -10.91 -6.42
N GLU A 47 10.39 -11.70 -7.49
CA GLU A 47 10.39 -11.18 -8.86
C GLU A 47 9.24 -10.21 -9.11
N GLU A 48 8.02 -10.54 -8.68
CA GLU A 48 6.85 -9.66 -8.82
C GLU A 48 7.06 -8.34 -8.06
N VAL A 49 7.60 -8.39 -6.84
CA VAL A 49 7.95 -7.18 -6.07
C VAL A 49 8.96 -6.32 -6.83
N LEU A 50 10.04 -6.94 -7.34
CA LEU A 50 11.08 -6.21 -8.06
C LEU A 50 10.55 -5.57 -9.35
N ASP A 51 9.66 -6.24 -10.06
CA ASP A 51 9.08 -5.72 -11.30
C ASP A 51 8.17 -4.52 -11.04
N LEU A 52 7.32 -4.59 -10.01
CA LEU A 52 6.48 -3.45 -9.57
C LEU A 52 7.32 -2.23 -9.16
N LEU A 53 8.41 -2.45 -8.41
CA LEU A 53 9.31 -1.37 -8.01
C LEU A 53 10.00 -0.73 -9.22
N ARG A 54 10.50 -1.53 -10.17
CA ARG A 54 11.14 -1.04 -11.39
C ARG A 54 10.17 -0.27 -12.27
N GLU A 55 8.93 -0.75 -12.42
CA GLU A 55 7.88 -0.03 -13.14
C GLU A 55 7.65 1.34 -12.52
N ARG A 56 7.46 1.41 -11.19
CA ARG A 56 7.19 2.66 -10.50
C ARG A 56 8.34 3.66 -10.56
N ILE A 57 9.59 3.18 -10.54
CA ILE A 57 10.80 4.01 -10.72
C ILE A 57 10.84 4.60 -12.12
N ARG A 58 10.67 3.76 -13.16
CA ARG A 58 10.67 4.22 -14.56
C ARG A 58 9.56 5.25 -14.83
N GLU A 59 8.36 5.01 -14.31
CA GLU A 59 7.26 5.98 -14.42
C GLU A 59 7.60 7.33 -13.79
N LYS A 60 8.33 7.32 -12.66
CA LYS A 60 8.76 8.53 -11.97
C LYS A 60 9.80 9.28 -12.81
N GLU A 61 10.81 8.59 -13.34
CA GLU A 61 11.84 9.17 -14.20
C GLU A 61 11.24 9.78 -15.48
N MET A 62 10.27 9.11 -16.10
CA MET A 62 9.55 9.64 -17.27
C MET A 62 8.77 10.91 -16.92
N LYS A 63 8.04 10.92 -15.79
CA LYS A 63 7.29 12.10 -15.33
C LYS A 63 8.20 13.27 -14.98
N GLU A 64 9.37 13.01 -14.40
CA GLU A 64 10.37 14.04 -14.10
C GLU A 64 11.00 14.60 -15.38
N HIS A 65 11.27 13.76 -16.38
CA HIS A 65 11.77 14.21 -17.68
C HIS A 65 10.72 15.04 -18.46
N ASP A 66 9.45 14.60 -18.47
CA ASP A 66 8.36 15.37 -19.07
C ASP A 66 8.14 16.72 -18.36
N PHE A 67 8.33 16.77 -17.04
CA PHE A 67 8.27 18.02 -16.28
C PHE A 67 9.40 18.99 -16.64
N ASP A 68 10.64 18.51 -16.75
CA ASP A 68 11.82 19.30 -17.14
C ASP A 68 11.70 19.87 -18.57
N LEU A 69 11.10 19.10 -19.49
CA LEU A 69 10.82 19.57 -20.86
C LEU A 69 9.63 20.54 -20.96
N SER A 70 8.82 20.68 -19.90
CA SER A 70 7.60 21.51 -19.89
C SER A 70 7.82 22.95 -19.41
N GLU A 71 8.99 23.28 -18.83
CA GLU A 71 9.38 24.67 -18.54
C GLU A 71 10.15 25.25 -19.75
N PRO A 72 9.57 26.19 -20.53
CA PRO A 72 10.35 26.88 -21.55
C PRO A 72 11.34 27.81 -20.85
N GLY A 73 12.63 27.58 -21.09
CA GLY A 73 13.70 28.42 -20.56
C GLY A 73 13.44 29.90 -20.82
N THR A 74 13.44 30.70 -19.75
CA THR A 74 13.52 32.17 -19.78
C THR A 74 14.79 32.66 -20.44
#